data_AF-A0A7S1YE36-F1
#
_entry.id   AF-A0A7S1YE36-F1
#
_cell.length_a   1.000
_cell.length_b   1.000
_cell.length_c   1.000
_cell.angle_alpha   90.00
_cell.angle_beta   90.00
_cell.angle_gamma   90.00
#
_symmetry.space_group_name_H-M   'P 1'
#
loop_
_entity.id
_entity.type
_entity.pdbx_description
1 polymer ?
#
loop_
_entity_poly.entity_id
_entity_poly.type
_entity_poly.pdbx_seq_one_letter_code
_entity_poly.pdbx_strand_id
1 'polypeptide(L)'
;VLPLVKAEAQGGTSISDQDLTVLSSNDQSGVEDTWDNYIEVTDAAPSGFVVEFDFEAMSNIEGLTLKANTRGLPKTGSYKQTREFHIMNYATNVWELIFDNENAESWVWHYESGSKTISDIGDYIDHDEGLIRIRWVADNDDDVSQIDFLQLEAEVASGPEPTTAAPTPTPTPDPTPTPTPAPTFAPTPAPTPALTPSPTDPPTPAPQPTPTSPPPPTSPVVLPLVKAEAQGGTSISDQDLTVLSSNDQSGVEDTWDNYIEVVQSSSDFVVEFEFEATPNIQELKLTANTRGLAKTTGNPTQTRIFQIFN
;
A
#
# COMPACT_ATOMS: atom_id res chain seq x y z
N VAL A 1 -7.26 2.91 -2.65
CA VAL A 1 -6.37 2.16 -1.74
C VAL A 1 -6.47 2.81 -0.38
N LEU A 2 -6.75 2.05 0.67
CA LEU A 2 -6.82 2.56 2.03
C LEU A 2 -5.40 2.60 2.63
N PRO A 3 -5.00 3.68 3.31
CA PRO A 3 -3.69 3.77 3.96
C PRO A 3 -3.52 2.72 5.06
N LEU A 4 -2.45 1.92 5.00
CA LEU A 4 -1.99 1.10 6.12
C LEU A 4 -1.28 2.00 7.12
N VAL A 5 -1.73 2.02 8.38
CA VAL A 5 -1.19 2.90 9.41
C VAL A 5 -0.51 2.17 10.55
N LYS A 6 -0.74 0.86 10.68
CA LYS A 6 -0.29 0.08 11.83
C LYS A 6 -0.15 -1.39 11.49
N ALA A 7 0.87 -2.03 12.06
CA ALA A 7 0.97 -3.49 12.17
C ALA A 7 1.35 -3.84 13.61
N GLU A 8 0.63 -4.77 14.23
CA GLU A 8 0.87 -5.20 15.61
C GLU A 8 0.85 -6.72 15.72
N ALA A 9 1.92 -7.26 16.31
CA ALA A 9 2.01 -8.65 16.66
C ALA A 9 1.25 -8.94 17.96
N GLN A 10 0.46 -10.02 17.99
CA GLN A 10 -0.37 -10.40 19.12
C GLN A 10 0.09 -11.71 19.78
N GLY A 11 -0.22 -11.89 21.06
CA GLY A 11 -0.14 -13.21 21.71
C GLY A 11 1.25 -13.85 21.78
N GLY A 12 2.32 -13.05 21.80
CA GLY A 12 3.71 -13.52 21.84
C GLY A 12 4.40 -13.55 20.47
N THR A 13 3.63 -13.37 19.38
CA THR A 13 4.17 -13.14 18.03
C THR A 13 5.13 -11.96 18.04
N SER A 14 6.17 -12.04 17.22
CA SER A 14 7.05 -10.92 16.90
C SER A 14 7.05 -10.65 15.40
N ILE A 15 7.25 -9.39 15.03
CA ILE A 15 7.51 -8.99 13.64
C ILE A 15 8.84 -8.24 13.60
N SER A 16 9.54 -8.36 12.48
CA SER A 16 10.80 -7.65 12.24
C SER A 16 10.60 -6.13 12.13
N ASP A 17 11.69 -5.36 12.20
CA ASP A 17 11.69 -3.91 12.46
C ASP A 17 11.68 -3.02 11.20
N GLN A 18 11.47 -3.61 10.03
CA GLN A 18 11.30 -2.88 8.78
C GLN A 18 10.11 -1.91 8.85
N ASP A 19 10.25 -0.77 8.19
CA ASP A 19 9.18 0.21 8.08
C ASP A 19 8.01 -0.36 7.26
N LEU A 20 6.76 -0.05 7.63
CA LEU A 20 5.57 -0.58 6.95
C LEU A 20 5.49 -0.20 5.46
N THR A 21 6.27 0.80 5.01
CA THR A 21 6.39 1.13 3.60
C THR A 21 6.93 -0.01 2.74
N VAL A 22 7.64 -1.00 3.31
CA VAL A 22 8.05 -2.20 2.54
C VAL A 22 6.84 -2.94 1.97
N LEU A 23 5.69 -2.90 2.66
CA LEU A 23 4.45 -3.55 2.23
C LEU A 23 3.70 -2.80 1.12
N SER A 24 4.17 -1.62 0.71
CA SER A 24 3.49 -0.76 -0.27
C SER A 24 3.76 -1.16 -1.73
N SER A 25 4.75 -2.00 -1.97
CA SER A 25 5.05 -2.49 -3.32
C SER A 25 5.40 -3.96 -3.31
N ASN A 26 4.70 -4.73 -4.14
CA ASN A 26 5.04 -6.12 -4.41
C ASN A 26 6.35 -6.17 -5.22
N ASP A 27 7.47 -6.38 -4.53
CA ASP A 27 8.80 -6.37 -5.14
C ASP A 27 9.64 -7.63 -4.86
N GLN A 28 9.10 -8.59 -4.10
CA GLN A 28 9.69 -9.92 -3.98
C GLN A 28 8.95 -10.94 -4.85
N SER A 29 9.70 -11.81 -5.51
CA SER A 29 9.13 -12.85 -6.37
C SER A 29 9.93 -14.15 -6.32
N GLY A 30 9.27 -15.28 -6.61
CA GLY A 30 9.93 -16.57 -6.65
C GLY A 30 10.62 -16.91 -5.32
N VAL A 31 11.95 -17.05 -5.34
CA VAL A 31 12.78 -17.37 -4.15
C VAL A 31 13.66 -16.19 -3.71
N GLU A 32 13.40 -14.98 -4.20
CA GLU A 32 14.16 -13.78 -3.83
C GLU A 32 14.10 -13.56 -2.32
N ASP A 33 15.21 -13.12 -1.71
CA ASP A 33 15.29 -12.98 -0.26
C ASP A 33 16.05 -11.70 0.09
N THR A 34 15.34 -10.59 0.01
CA THR A 34 15.87 -9.26 0.33
C THR A 34 15.30 -8.80 1.66
N TRP A 35 16.04 -9.05 2.75
CA TRP A 35 15.61 -8.75 4.13
C TRP A 35 14.99 -7.36 4.31
N ASP A 36 15.52 -6.33 3.65
CA ASP A 36 15.05 -4.96 3.78
C ASP A 36 13.70 -4.69 3.09
N ASN A 37 13.15 -5.66 2.35
CA ASN A 37 11.97 -5.51 1.52
C ASN A 37 10.75 -6.30 2.02
N TYR A 38 10.83 -6.98 3.17
CA TYR A 38 9.70 -7.70 3.74
C TYR A 38 9.68 -7.59 5.25
N ILE A 39 8.52 -7.92 5.82
CA ILE A 39 8.36 -8.15 7.25
C ILE A 39 8.38 -9.66 7.49
N GLU A 40 9.25 -10.10 8.39
CA GLU A 40 9.30 -11.47 8.90
C GLU A 40 8.50 -11.56 10.19
N VAL A 41 7.69 -12.60 10.30
CA VAL A 41 6.94 -12.97 11.50
C VAL A 41 7.66 -14.12 12.18
N THR A 42 8.08 -13.88 13.42
CA THR A 42 8.80 -14.84 14.26
C THR A 42 8.05 -15.09 15.58
N ASP A 43 8.57 -16.02 16.37
CA ASP A 43 8.15 -16.24 17.75
C ASP A 43 6.64 -16.52 17.93
N ALA A 44 6.08 -17.28 17.00
CA ALA A 44 4.73 -17.81 17.14
C ALA A 44 4.62 -18.67 18.40
N ALA A 45 3.53 -18.53 19.16
CA ALA A 45 3.18 -19.52 20.17
C ALA A 45 2.87 -20.85 19.46
N PRO A 46 2.85 -22.03 20.14
CA PRO A 46 2.48 -23.30 19.51
C PRO A 46 1.13 -23.32 18.79
N SER A 47 0.28 -22.32 19.05
CA SER A 47 -0.99 -22.07 18.37
C SER A 47 -0.87 -21.28 17.06
N GLY A 48 0.34 -20.94 16.61
CA GLY A 48 0.64 -20.06 15.49
C GLY A 48 0.78 -18.58 15.87
N PHE A 49 0.95 -17.76 14.83
CA PHE A 49 1.10 -16.31 14.97
C PHE A 49 -0.21 -15.57 14.70
N VAL A 50 -0.28 -14.33 15.17
CA VAL A 50 -1.32 -13.37 14.81
C VAL A 50 -0.66 -11.99 14.63
N VAL A 51 -0.85 -11.41 13.45
CA VAL A 51 -0.46 -10.01 13.15
C VAL A 51 -1.72 -9.26 12.73
N GLU A 52 -2.01 -8.14 13.40
CA GLU A 52 -3.12 -7.25 13.06
C GLU A 52 -2.61 -6.03 12.30
N PHE A 53 -3.30 -5.67 11.23
CA PHE A 53 -3.01 -4.54 10.36
C PHE A 53 -4.21 -3.59 10.35
N ASP A 54 -3.97 -2.31 10.64
CA ASP A 54 -5.02 -1.29 10.64
C ASP A 54 -4.93 -0.38 9.43
N PHE A 55 -6.06 -0.19 8.76
CA PHE A 55 -6.21 0.69 7.61
C PHE A 55 -7.13 1.85 7.95
N GLU A 56 -6.79 3.06 7.50
CA GLU A 56 -7.70 4.21 7.59
C GLU A 56 -8.97 3.95 6.78
N ALA A 57 -10.12 4.03 7.44
CA ALA A 57 -11.40 3.82 6.79
C ALA A 57 -11.89 5.09 6.07
N MET A 58 -12.76 4.90 5.08
CA MET A 58 -13.54 5.97 4.47
C MET A 58 -15.02 5.58 4.38
N SER A 59 -15.89 6.57 4.18
CA SER A 59 -17.31 6.35 3.96
C SER A 59 -17.62 5.84 2.55
N ASN A 60 -18.78 5.22 2.36
CA ASN A 60 -19.36 4.80 1.07
C ASN A 60 -18.62 3.66 0.36
N ILE A 61 -18.00 2.76 1.13
CA ILE A 61 -17.40 1.53 0.62
C ILE A 61 -18.50 0.47 0.44
N GLU A 62 -18.60 -0.12 -0.74
CA GLU A 62 -19.51 -1.23 -1.08
C GLU A 62 -18.78 -2.56 -1.29
N GLY A 63 -17.46 -2.50 -1.48
CA GLY A 63 -16.61 -3.68 -1.60
C GLY A 63 -15.21 -3.42 -1.08
N LEU A 64 -14.57 -4.47 -0.57
CA LEU A 64 -13.16 -4.45 -0.18
C LEU A 64 -12.43 -5.58 -0.89
N THR A 65 -11.25 -5.29 -1.44
CA THR A 65 -10.33 -6.31 -1.96
C THR A 65 -9.03 -6.22 -1.17
N LEU A 66 -8.68 -7.30 -0.48
CA LEU A 66 -7.39 -7.44 0.16
C LEU A 66 -6.44 -8.18 -0.79
N LYS A 67 -5.22 -7.67 -0.90
CA LYS A 67 -4.14 -8.27 -1.69
C LYS A 67 -2.94 -8.43 -0.78
N ALA A 68 -2.28 -9.58 -0.84
CA ALA A 68 -1.04 -9.81 -0.12
C ALA A 68 -0.07 -10.64 -0.95
N ASN A 69 1.24 -10.43 -0.75
CA ASN A 69 2.28 -11.34 -1.23
C ASN A 69 3.03 -11.86 0.00
N THR A 70 3.05 -13.18 0.15
CA THR A 70 3.55 -13.84 1.36
C THR A 70 4.45 -15.02 1.00
N ARG A 71 5.35 -15.38 1.91
CA ARG A 71 6.23 -16.53 1.78
C ARG A 71 6.30 -17.33 3.08
N GLY A 72 6.33 -18.65 2.97
CA GLY A 72 6.47 -19.57 4.11
C GLY A 72 6.07 -21.00 3.72
N LEU A 73 5.72 -21.84 4.70
CA LEU A 73 5.26 -23.22 4.45
C LEU A 73 3.97 -23.30 3.61
N PRO A 74 3.75 -24.40 2.86
CA PRO A 74 2.53 -24.58 2.08
C PRO A 74 1.34 -24.95 2.99
N LYS A 75 0.10 -24.77 2.53
CA LYS A 75 -1.12 -25.18 3.27
C LYS A 75 -1.28 -26.69 3.40
N THR A 76 -0.79 -27.45 2.42
CA THR A 76 -0.97 -28.91 2.36
C THR A 76 0.36 -29.65 2.33
N GLY A 77 0.35 -30.94 2.64
CA GLY A 77 1.54 -31.78 2.72
C GLY A 77 1.87 -32.23 4.14
N SER A 78 3.06 -32.82 4.29
CA SER A 78 3.52 -33.40 5.56
C SER A 78 4.19 -32.39 6.49
N TYR A 79 4.65 -31.26 5.95
CA TYR A 79 5.19 -30.11 6.67
C TYR A 79 4.49 -28.87 6.11
N LYS A 80 3.58 -28.31 6.89
CA LYS A 80 2.56 -27.38 6.39
C LYS A 80 2.13 -26.38 7.45
N GLN A 81 1.64 -25.24 7.00
CA GLN A 81 1.11 -24.20 7.86
C GLN A 81 -0.05 -23.52 7.12
N THR A 82 -1.24 -23.54 7.71
CA THR A 82 -2.37 -22.80 7.17
C THR A 82 -2.21 -21.35 7.58
N ARG A 83 -2.26 -20.44 6.61
CA ARG A 83 -2.17 -19.00 6.83
C ARG A 83 -3.37 -18.30 6.24
N GLU A 84 -4.08 -17.52 7.06
CA GLU A 84 -5.39 -16.96 6.72
C GLU A 84 -5.42 -15.46 6.98
N PHE A 85 -6.02 -14.71 6.05
CA PHE A 85 -6.35 -13.30 6.24
C PHE A 85 -7.83 -13.14 6.56
N HIS A 86 -8.13 -12.39 7.62
CA HIS A 86 -9.49 -12.10 8.06
C HIS A 86 -9.73 -10.61 8.23
N ILE A 87 -10.99 -10.19 8.14
CA ILE A 87 -11.46 -8.86 8.51
C ILE A 87 -12.32 -8.93 9.77
N MET A 88 -12.19 -7.95 10.68
CA MET A 88 -13.06 -7.86 11.85
C MET A 88 -14.43 -7.30 11.46
N ASN A 89 -15.50 -8.05 11.74
CA ASN A 89 -16.86 -7.53 11.77
C ASN A 89 -17.20 -7.14 13.22
N TYR A 90 -17.23 -5.83 13.50
CA TYR A 90 -17.52 -5.26 14.81
C TYR A 90 -19.00 -5.37 15.21
N ALA A 91 -19.91 -5.45 14.24
CA ALA A 91 -21.34 -5.64 14.54
C ALA A 91 -21.62 -7.03 15.14
N THR A 92 -20.88 -8.05 14.69
CA THR A 92 -21.01 -9.43 15.19
C THR A 92 -19.88 -9.86 16.13
N ASN A 93 -18.81 -9.05 16.20
CA ASN A 93 -17.56 -9.37 16.89
C ASN A 93 -16.94 -10.70 16.42
N VAL A 94 -16.93 -10.90 15.09
CA VAL A 94 -16.41 -12.09 14.43
C VAL A 94 -15.35 -11.70 13.42
N TRP A 95 -14.27 -12.48 13.39
CA TRP A 95 -13.29 -12.42 12.31
C TRP A 95 -13.78 -13.24 11.13
N GLU A 96 -13.99 -12.59 10.00
CA GLU A 96 -14.48 -13.21 8.77
C GLU A 96 -13.32 -13.46 7.82
N LEU A 97 -13.18 -14.69 7.34
CA LEU A 97 -12.14 -15.09 6.38
C LEU A 97 -12.30 -14.31 5.07
N ILE A 98 -11.18 -13.81 4.53
CA ILE A 98 -11.10 -13.23 3.18
C ILE A 98 -10.49 -14.26 2.23
N PHE A 99 -9.27 -14.70 2.51
CA PHE A 99 -8.56 -15.73 1.75
C PHE A 99 -7.50 -16.40 2.63
N ASP A 100 -6.93 -17.50 2.13
CA ASP A 100 -5.86 -18.25 2.77
C ASP A 100 -4.75 -18.60 1.77
N ASN A 101 -3.72 -19.31 2.22
CA ASN A 101 -2.57 -19.71 1.41
C ASN A 101 -2.80 -20.98 0.56
N GLU A 102 -4.01 -21.20 0.01
CA GLU A 102 -4.40 -22.44 -0.69
C GLU A 102 -3.42 -22.87 -1.78
N ASN A 103 -2.93 -21.92 -2.56
CA ASN A 103 -2.06 -22.16 -3.72
C ASN A 103 -0.57 -21.88 -3.42
N ALA A 104 -0.21 -21.58 -2.16
CA ALA A 104 1.17 -21.22 -1.84
C ALA A 104 2.10 -22.44 -1.89
N GLU A 105 3.13 -22.36 -2.73
CA GLU A 105 4.27 -23.28 -2.69
C GLU A 105 5.16 -23.00 -1.47
N SER A 106 5.86 -24.03 -1.01
CA SER A 106 6.78 -23.91 0.13
C SER A 106 7.93 -22.97 -0.21
N TRP A 107 8.09 -21.90 0.57
CA TRP A 107 9.20 -20.95 0.47
C TRP A 107 9.34 -20.26 -0.90
N VAL A 108 8.21 -20.08 -1.57
CA VAL A 108 8.06 -19.26 -2.78
C VAL A 108 7.15 -18.08 -2.46
N TRP A 109 7.49 -16.88 -2.92
CA TRP A 109 6.60 -15.71 -2.82
C TRP A 109 5.31 -15.97 -3.58
N HIS A 110 4.21 -15.89 -2.85
CA HIS A 110 2.87 -16.20 -3.32
C HIS A 110 1.97 -14.99 -3.13
N TYR A 111 1.55 -14.43 -4.27
CA TYR A 111 0.57 -13.37 -4.31
C TYR A 111 -0.84 -13.98 -4.27
N GLU A 112 -1.69 -13.46 -3.40
CA GLU A 112 -3.07 -13.87 -3.25
C GLU A 112 -3.96 -12.65 -3.05
N SER A 113 -5.21 -12.76 -3.50
CA SER A 113 -6.20 -11.70 -3.28
C SER A 113 -7.59 -12.27 -3.03
N GLY A 114 -8.37 -11.56 -2.24
CA GLY A 114 -9.75 -11.93 -1.96
C GLY A 114 -10.61 -10.70 -1.74
N SER A 115 -11.87 -10.82 -2.16
CA SER A 115 -12.84 -9.73 -2.14
C SER A 115 -13.98 -10.02 -1.18
N LYS A 116 -14.47 -8.96 -0.55
CA LYS A 116 -15.59 -8.95 0.38
C LYS A 116 -16.62 -7.94 -0.11
N THR A 117 -17.83 -8.39 -0.39
CA THR A 117 -18.96 -7.47 -0.59
C THR A 117 -19.40 -6.91 0.77
N ILE A 118 -19.55 -5.59 0.86
CA ILE A 118 -19.87 -4.89 2.09
C ILE A 118 -21.26 -4.26 1.95
N SER A 119 -22.21 -4.70 2.78
CA SER A 119 -23.56 -4.12 2.80
C SER A 119 -23.65 -2.88 3.68
N ASP A 120 -22.91 -2.86 4.79
CA ASP A 120 -22.73 -1.70 5.65
C ASP A 120 -21.27 -1.63 6.08
N ILE A 121 -20.56 -0.57 5.66
CA ILE A 121 -19.16 -0.40 6.05
C ILE A 121 -19.01 -0.12 7.55
N GLY A 122 -20.06 0.39 8.20
CA GLY A 122 -20.07 0.60 9.65
C GLY A 122 -19.84 -0.68 10.44
N ASP A 123 -20.24 -1.84 9.90
CA ASP A 123 -20.02 -3.14 10.54
C ASP A 123 -18.52 -3.52 10.63
N TYR A 124 -17.65 -2.89 9.84
CA TYR A 124 -16.24 -3.24 9.70
C TYR A 124 -15.28 -2.11 10.11
N ILE A 125 -15.82 -1.01 10.64
CA ILE A 125 -15.03 0.12 11.14
C ILE A 125 -15.04 0.07 12.67
N ASP A 126 -13.86 0.09 13.28
CA ASP A 126 -13.73 0.39 14.69
C ASP A 126 -14.27 1.82 14.94
N HIS A 127 -15.38 1.94 15.67
CA HIS A 127 -16.04 3.23 15.85
C HIS A 127 -15.23 4.22 16.71
N ASP A 128 -14.29 3.74 17.52
CA ASP A 128 -13.46 4.60 18.36
C ASP A 128 -12.22 5.09 17.59
N GLU A 129 -11.66 4.25 16.71
CA GLU A 129 -10.41 4.55 16.00
C GLU A 129 -10.63 4.98 14.53
N GLY A 130 -11.77 4.67 13.93
CA GLY A 130 -12.04 4.92 12.51
C GLY A 130 -11.25 4.03 11.57
N LEU A 131 -10.89 2.83 12.01
CA LEU A 131 -9.98 1.91 11.30
C LEU A 131 -10.69 0.64 10.87
N ILE A 132 -10.28 0.10 9.72
CA ILE A 132 -10.61 -1.27 9.31
C ILE A 132 -9.45 -2.15 9.73
N ARG A 133 -9.75 -3.19 10.50
CA ARG A 133 -8.75 -4.14 10.98
C ARG A 133 -8.75 -5.43 10.19
N ILE A 134 -7.58 -5.78 9.70
CA ILE A 134 -7.26 -7.07 9.08
C ILE A 134 -6.36 -7.84 10.03
N ARG A 135 -6.52 -9.16 10.14
CA ARG A 135 -5.53 -10.02 10.79
C ARG A 135 -4.99 -11.05 9.82
N TRP A 136 -3.71 -11.34 9.96
CA TRP A 136 -3.03 -12.48 9.35
C TRP A 136 -2.68 -13.48 10.43
N VAL A 137 -3.12 -14.72 10.28
CA VAL A 137 -2.96 -15.76 11.30
C VAL A 137 -2.37 -17.03 10.70
N ALA A 138 -1.56 -17.74 11.49
CA ALA A 138 -1.17 -19.12 11.21
C ALA A 138 -1.78 -20.08 12.22
N ASP A 139 -1.97 -21.35 11.82
CA ASP A 139 -2.52 -22.40 12.67
C ASP A 139 -1.48 -23.11 13.57
N ASN A 140 -0.18 -22.84 13.36
CA ASN A 140 0.94 -23.41 14.11
C ASN A 140 2.23 -22.57 13.98
N ASP A 141 3.24 -22.88 14.79
CA ASP A 141 4.58 -22.26 14.83
C ASP A 141 5.67 -23.10 14.13
N ASP A 142 5.32 -24.01 13.23
CA ASP A 142 6.26 -24.97 12.64
C ASP A 142 7.41 -24.28 11.89
N ASP A 143 7.19 -23.06 11.36
CA ASP A 143 8.21 -22.23 10.72
C ASP A 143 7.80 -20.75 10.71
N VAL A 144 8.75 -19.88 10.34
CA VAL A 144 8.51 -18.44 10.15
C VAL A 144 7.67 -18.16 8.91
N SER A 145 7.11 -16.96 8.82
CA SER A 145 6.38 -16.48 7.65
C SER A 145 6.73 -15.04 7.33
N GLN A 146 6.66 -14.67 6.06
CA GLN A 146 7.11 -13.37 5.58
C GLN A 146 6.04 -12.74 4.68
N ILE A 147 5.98 -11.42 4.68
CA ILE A 147 5.07 -10.61 3.88
C ILE A 147 5.81 -9.40 3.32
N ASP A 148 5.78 -9.20 2.01
CA ASP A 148 6.40 -8.07 1.30
C ASP A 148 5.35 -7.14 0.68
N PHE A 149 4.08 -7.54 0.63
CA PHE A 149 3.01 -6.72 0.10
C PHE A 149 1.72 -6.91 0.88
N LEU A 150 1.05 -5.80 1.21
CA LEU A 150 -0.29 -5.81 1.77
C LEU A 150 -1.05 -4.55 1.35
N GLN A 151 -2.18 -4.74 0.68
CA GLN A 151 -2.98 -3.64 0.15
C GLN A 151 -4.47 -3.90 0.34
N LEU A 152 -5.18 -2.92 0.88
CA LEU A 152 -6.64 -2.92 0.98
C LEU A 152 -7.23 -1.91 0.00
N GLU A 153 -7.98 -2.40 -0.98
CA GLU A 153 -8.66 -1.60 -1.99
C GLU A 153 -10.15 -1.49 -1.64
N ALA A 154 -10.68 -0.28 -1.75
CA ALA A 154 -12.10 -0.01 -1.54
C ALA A 154 -12.78 0.21 -2.89
N GLU A 155 -13.82 -0.57 -3.14
CA GLU A 155 -14.82 -0.28 -4.16
C GLU A 155 -15.84 0.68 -3.56
N VAL A 156 -15.97 1.85 -4.16
CA VAL A 156 -16.87 2.90 -3.68
C VAL A 156 -18.15 2.91 -4.50
N ALA A 157 -19.27 3.14 -3.81
CA ALA A 157 -20.57 3.30 -4.44
C ALA A 157 -20.48 4.36 -5.56
N SER A 158 -21.08 4.05 -6.71
CA SER A 158 -21.33 5.03 -7.77
C SER A 158 -22.48 5.97 -7.36
N GLY A 159 -22.31 6.72 -6.27
CA GLY A 159 -23.22 7.78 -5.87
C GLY A 159 -23.08 8.99 -6.78
N PRO A 160 -24.10 9.86 -6.90
CA PRO A 160 -23.95 11.10 -7.64
C PRO A 160 -22.78 11.88 -7.03
N GLU A 161 -21.86 12.32 -7.89
CA GLU A 161 -20.76 13.23 -7.58
C GLU A 161 -21.22 14.25 -6.52
N PRO A 162 -20.47 14.46 -5.42
CA PRO A 162 -20.88 15.41 -4.40
C PRO A 162 -21.11 16.74 -5.10
N THR A 163 -22.37 17.20 -5.14
CA THR A 163 -22.69 18.51 -5.68
C THR A 163 -21.90 19.52 -4.88
N THR A 164 -20.80 20.00 -5.46
CA THR A 164 -20.01 21.11 -4.92
C THR A 164 -20.97 22.25 -4.66
N ALA A 165 -21.37 22.45 -3.40
CA ALA A 165 -22.06 23.65 -3.01
C ALA A 165 -21.15 24.81 -3.40
N ALA A 166 -21.67 25.72 -4.22
CA ALA A 166 -20.95 26.89 -4.68
C ALA A 166 -20.27 27.59 -3.48
N PRO A 167 -19.01 28.04 -3.62
CA PRO A 167 -18.29 28.67 -2.52
C PRO A 167 -19.12 29.83 -1.97
N THR A 168 -19.38 29.78 -0.66
CA THR A 168 -20.02 30.88 0.04
C THR A 168 -19.11 32.10 -0.09
N PRO A 169 -19.59 33.26 -0.56
CA PRO A 169 -18.74 34.43 -0.74
C PRO A 169 -18.10 34.82 0.59
N THR A 170 -16.79 35.00 0.56
CA THR A 170 -15.97 35.41 1.69
C THR A 170 -16.46 36.77 2.20
N PRO A 171 -16.75 36.95 3.50
CA PRO A 171 -17.15 38.24 4.03
C PRO A 171 -16.02 39.27 3.87
N THR A 172 -16.34 40.41 3.28
CA THR A 172 -15.44 41.55 3.12
C THR A 172 -14.96 42.02 4.50
N PRO A 173 -13.64 42.17 4.74
CA PRO A 173 -13.16 42.69 6.02
C PRO A 173 -13.61 44.15 6.21
N ASP A 174 -14.21 44.42 7.37
CA ASP A 174 -14.65 45.74 7.82
C ASP A 174 -13.43 46.67 8.03
N PRO A 175 -13.45 47.95 7.59
CA PRO A 175 -12.36 48.89 7.80
C PRO A 175 -11.91 49.01 9.26
N THR A 176 -10.61 48.82 9.46
CA THR A 176 -9.92 48.99 10.74
C THR A 176 -10.03 50.44 11.23
N PRO A 177 -10.53 50.71 12.45
CA PRO A 177 -10.59 52.06 12.98
C PRO A 177 -9.19 52.61 13.23
N THR A 178 -9.01 53.90 12.93
CA THR A 178 -7.76 54.65 13.08
C THR A 178 -7.35 54.80 14.55
N PRO A 179 -6.05 54.68 14.87
CA PRO A 179 -5.58 54.73 16.26
C PRO A 179 -5.77 56.12 16.87
N THR A 180 -6.32 56.14 18.08
CA THR A 180 -6.47 57.33 18.93
C THR A 180 -5.11 57.78 19.46
N PRO A 181 -4.77 59.09 19.45
CA PRO A 181 -3.47 59.57 19.92
C PRO A 181 -3.27 59.34 21.42
N ALA A 182 -2.05 58.93 21.79
CA ALA A 182 -1.66 58.63 23.16
C ALA A 182 -1.59 59.88 24.07
N PRO A 183 -1.96 59.76 25.36
CA PRO A 183 -1.84 60.85 26.31
C PRO A 183 -0.38 61.14 26.66
N THR A 184 -0.05 62.42 26.72
CA THR A 184 1.24 62.96 27.17
C THR A 184 1.28 62.98 28.70
N PHE A 185 2.16 62.19 29.31
CA PHE A 185 2.45 62.27 30.74
C PHE A 185 3.59 63.26 31.03
N ALA A 186 3.45 64.00 32.12
CA ALA A 186 4.42 64.96 32.66
C ALA A 186 5.69 64.26 33.21
N PRO A 187 6.85 64.95 33.27
CA PRO A 187 8.12 64.34 33.65
C PRO A 187 8.17 63.97 35.14
N THR A 188 8.47 62.70 35.42
CA THR A 188 8.76 62.14 36.74
C THR A 188 10.15 62.60 37.22
N PRO A 189 10.36 62.93 38.51
CA PRO A 189 11.66 63.39 39.03
C PRO A 189 12.75 62.31 38.99
N ALA A 190 14.00 62.78 39.00
CA ALA A 190 15.22 62.02 38.74
C ALA A 190 15.44 60.84 39.72
N PRO A 191 15.90 59.68 39.22
CA PRO A 191 16.16 58.51 40.06
C PRO A 191 17.48 58.65 40.85
N THR A 192 17.42 58.19 42.10
CA THR A 192 18.55 57.87 42.98
C THR A 192 19.45 56.81 42.32
N PRO A 193 20.79 56.90 42.40
CA PRO A 193 21.67 55.92 41.76
C PRO A 193 21.53 54.54 42.41
N ALA A 194 21.07 53.58 41.62
CA ALA A 194 20.99 52.17 41.99
C ALA A 194 22.28 51.43 41.57
N LEU A 195 22.58 50.41 42.36
CA LEU A 195 23.75 49.55 42.29
C LEU A 195 23.86 48.84 40.93
N THR A 196 25.10 48.72 40.44
CA THR A 196 25.50 48.00 39.22
C THR A 196 24.93 46.58 39.17
N PRO A 197 24.09 46.22 38.18
CA PRO A 197 23.68 44.85 37.98
C PRO A 197 24.79 44.02 37.31
N SER A 198 24.87 42.76 37.73
CA SER A 198 25.67 41.69 37.14
C SER A 198 25.26 41.44 35.68
N PRO A 199 26.19 41.01 34.79
CA PRO A 199 25.87 40.74 33.39
C PRO A 199 24.68 39.80 33.24
N THR A 200 23.71 40.22 32.43
CA THR A 200 22.55 39.42 32.02
C THR A 200 22.92 38.67 30.76
N ASP A 201 22.64 37.36 30.74
CA ASP A 201 22.88 36.50 29.58
C ASP A 201 22.09 36.98 28.34
N PRO A 202 22.64 36.78 27.13
CA PRO A 202 22.00 37.21 25.90
C PRO A 202 20.65 36.52 25.69
N PRO A 203 19.67 37.19 25.05
CA PRO A 203 18.35 36.62 24.81
C PRO A 203 18.46 35.38 23.91
N THR A 204 17.75 34.32 24.33
CA THR A 204 17.57 33.10 23.56
C THR A 204 16.96 33.43 22.19
N PRO A 205 17.49 32.89 21.07
CA PRO A 205 16.94 33.11 19.74
C PRO A 205 15.47 32.71 19.68
N ALA A 206 14.68 33.46 18.91
CA ALA A 206 13.30 33.10 18.61
C ALA A 206 13.25 31.69 17.97
N PRO A 207 12.23 30.87 18.28
CA PRO A 207 12.10 29.54 17.68
C PRO A 207 12.06 29.68 16.16
N GLN A 208 12.98 28.99 15.50
CA GLN A 208 13.00 28.86 14.05
C GLN A 208 11.66 28.23 13.62
N PRO A 209 11.01 28.73 12.55
CA PRO A 209 9.81 28.08 12.03
C PRO A 209 10.13 26.60 11.78
N THR A 210 9.32 25.74 12.38
CA THR A 210 9.39 24.30 12.13
C THR A 210 9.29 24.06 10.63
N PRO A 211 10.21 23.29 10.02
CA PRO A 211 10.13 22.97 8.60
C PRO A 211 8.73 22.42 8.31
N THR A 212 8.07 23.00 7.31
CA THR A 212 6.82 22.50 6.80
C THR A 212 7.08 21.06 6.36
N SER A 213 6.37 20.10 6.97
CA SER A 213 6.46 18.70 6.58
C SER A 213 6.23 18.60 5.07
N PRO A 214 7.03 17.80 4.35
CA PRO A 214 6.77 17.55 2.94
C PRO A 214 5.31 17.08 2.77
N PRO A 215 4.67 17.37 1.62
CA PRO A 215 3.35 16.84 1.35
C PRO A 215 3.36 15.32 1.55
N PRO A 216 2.27 14.74 2.08
CA PRO A 216 2.19 13.30 2.30
C PRO A 216 2.55 12.56 1.00
N PRO A 217 3.26 11.42 1.09
CA PRO A 217 3.61 10.64 -0.10
C PRO A 217 2.33 10.34 -0.86
N THR A 218 2.26 10.75 -2.12
CA THR A 218 1.15 10.40 -3.01
C THR A 218 1.22 8.90 -3.24
N SER A 219 0.20 8.17 -2.80
CA SER A 219 0.10 6.74 -3.06
C SER A 219 0.26 6.45 -4.56
N PRO A 220 1.00 5.40 -4.95
CA PRO A 220 1.13 5.04 -6.35
C PRO A 220 -0.24 4.72 -6.95
N VAL A 221 -0.54 5.34 -8.09
CA VAL A 221 -1.75 5.07 -8.86
C VAL A 221 -1.44 3.95 -9.85
N VAL A 222 -2.17 2.84 -9.78
CA VAL A 222 -2.09 1.76 -10.78
C VAL A 222 -2.86 2.22 -12.02
N LEU A 223 -2.18 2.27 -13.17
CA LEU A 223 -2.81 2.61 -14.43
C LEU A 223 -3.48 1.37 -15.02
N PRO A 224 -4.79 1.44 -15.36
CA PRO A 224 -5.47 0.33 -16.03
C PRO A 224 -4.82 0.01 -17.38
N LEU A 225 -4.51 -1.27 -17.61
CA LEU A 225 -4.15 -1.77 -18.92
C LEU A 225 -5.42 -1.93 -19.77
N VAL A 226 -5.47 -1.28 -20.93
CA VAL A 226 -6.66 -1.27 -21.78
C VAL A 226 -6.46 -1.92 -23.13
N LYS A 227 -5.21 -2.16 -23.52
CA LYS A 227 -4.89 -2.75 -24.81
C LYS A 227 -3.59 -3.52 -24.77
N ALA A 228 -3.57 -4.67 -25.42
CA ALA A 228 -2.36 -5.38 -25.80
C ALA A 228 -2.46 -5.74 -27.29
N GLU A 229 -1.47 -5.36 -28.09
CA GLU A 229 -1.46 -5.62 -29.54
C GLU A 229 -0.15 -6.21 -30.00
N ALA A 230 -0.25 -7.32 -30.72
CA ALA A 230 0.89 -8.00 -31.30
C ALA A 230 1.27 -7.38 -32.65
N GLN A 231 2.56 -7.13 -32.87
CA GLN A 231 3.07 -6.53 -34.10
C GLN A 231 3.81 -7.55 -34.97
N GLY A 232 3.92 -7.27 -36.27
CA GLY A 232 4.87 -7.95 -37.16
C GLY A 232 4.66 -9.46 -37.33
N GLY A 233 3.42 -9.94 -37.36
CA GLY A 233 3.12 -11.38 -37.49
C GLY A 233 3.23 -12.16 -36.18
N THR A 234 3.40 -11.48 -35.06
CA THR A 234 3.16 -12.01 -33.71
C THR A 234 1.65 -12.11 -33.47
N SER A 235 1.22 -13.10 -32.71
CA SER A 235 -0.14 -13.16 -32.16
C SER A 235 -0.08 -13.32 -30.65
N ILE A 236 -1.10 -12.80 -29.97
CA ILE A 236 -1.30 -13.01 -28.53
C ILE A 236 -2.59 -13.79 -28.30
N SER A 237 -2.70 -14.50 -27.17
CA SER A 237 -3.95 -15.15 -26.76
C SER A 237 -5.07 -14.14 -26.56
N ASP A 238 -6.32 -14.60 -26.66
CA ASP A 238 -7.55 -13.80 -26.62
C ASP A 238 -8.12 -13.64 -25.19
N GLN A 239 -7.28 -13.80 -24.18
CA GLN A 239 -7.68 -13.67 -22.79
C GLN A 239 -8.00 -12.22 -22.43
N ASP A 240 -8.84 -12.05 -21.40
CA ASP A 240 -9.15 -10.75 -20.84
C ASP A 240 -7.89 -10.12 -20.24
N LEU A 241 -7.61 -8.84 -20.50
CA LEU A 241 -6.39 -8.19 -20.03
C LEU A 241 -6.30 -8.08 -18.50
N THR A 242 -7.42 -8.25 -17.80
CA THR A 242 -7.45 -8.28 -16.33
C THR A 242 -6.59 -9.38 -15.72
N VAL A 243 -6.30 -10.47 -16.47
CA VAL A 243 -5.40 -11.53 -16.02
C VAL A 243 -3.96 -11.04 -15.74
N LEU A 244 -3.55 -9.91 -16.35
CA LEU A 244 -2.24 -9.32 -16.10
C LEU A 244 -2.20 -8.38 -14.89
N SER A 245 -3.34 -8.11 -14.25
CA SER A 245 -3.44 -7.19 -13.11
C SER A 245 -3.28 -7.87 -11.74
N SER A 246 -3.36 -9.20 -11.68
CA SER A 246 -3.32 -10.00 -10.46
C SER A 246 -1.93 -10.56 -10.13
N ASN A 247 -0.99 -10.64 -11.08
CA ASN A 247 0.30 -11.35 -10.89
C ASN A 247 0.13 -12.72 -10.20
N ASP A 248 -0.92 -13.45 -10.57
CA ASP A 248 -1.34 -14.72 -9.97
C ASP A 248 -0.59 -15.95 -10.53
N GLN A 249 0.46 -15.72 -11.32
CA GLN A 249 1.36 -16.75 -11.83
C GLN A 249 2.67 -16.73 -11.06
N SER A 250 2.98 -17.79 -10.34
CA SER A 250 4.26 -17.94 -9.64
C SER A 250 4.94 -19.28 -9.96
N GLY A 251 6.28 -19.31 -9.84
CA GLY A 251 7.05 -20.56 -9.96
C GLY A 251 6.95 -21.26 -11.32
N VAL A 252 6.46 -22.50 -11.32
CA VAL A 252 6.36 -23.39 -12.49
C VAL A 252 4.94 -23.56 -13.02
N GLU A 253 3.96 -22.92 -12.38
CA GLU A 253 2.55 -23.02 -12.74
C GLU A 253 2.31 -22.61 -14.19
N ASP A 254 1.33 -23.24 -14.83
CA ASP A 254 0.97 -23.05 -16.23
C ASP A 254 -0.56 -23.07 -16.36
N THR A 255 -1.20 -22.12 -15.70
CA THR A 255 -2.65 -21.98 -15.75
C THR A 255 -2.98 -21.04 -16.90
N TRP A 256 -3.47 -21.61 -18.02
CA TRP A 256 -3.74 -20.87 -19.25
C TRP A 256 -4.46 -19.55 -18.98
N ASP A 257 -5.51 -19.55 -18.17
CA ASP A 257 -6.40 -18.40 -17.92
C ASP A 257 -5.79 -17.24 -17.11
N ASN A 258 -4.49 -17.31 -16.80
CA ASN A 258 -3.79 -16.38 -15.92
C ASN A 258 -2.60 -15.66 -16.62
N TYR A 259 -2.46 -15.82 -17.94
CA TYR A 259 -1.39 -15.14 -18.68
C TYR A 259 -1.76 -14.90 -20.13
N ILE A 260 -1.16 -13.86 -20.73
CA ILE A 260 -1.22 -13.70 -22.19
C ILE A 260 -0.10 -14.51 -22.84
N GLU A 261 -0.46 -15.50 -23.65
CA GLU A 261 0.50 -16.27 -24.43
C GLU A 261 0.93 -15.45 -25.64
N VAL A 262 2.24 -15.33 -25.86
CA VAL A 262 2.78 -14.72 -27.08
C VAL A 262 3.22 -15.82 -28.03
N VAL A 263 2.51 -15.96 -29.15
CA VAL A 263 2.84 -16.89 -30.22
C VAL A 263 3.57 -16.14 -31.32
N GLN A 264 4.86 -16.46 -31.47
CA GLN A 264 5.75 -15.80 -32.42
C GLN A 264 5.87 -16.60 -33.72
N SER A 265 5.82 -15.92 -34.86
CA SER A 265 6.14 -16.51 -36.19
C SER A 265 7.59 -16.29 -36.62
N SER A 266 8.36 -15.53 -35.82
CA SER A 266 9.76 -15.13 -36.08
C SER A 266 10.63 -15.32 -34.82
N SER A 267 11.95 -15.08 -34.92
CA SER A 267 12.86 -15.11 -33.76
C SER A 267 12.58 -14.00 -32.74
N ASP A 268 12.00 -12.90 -33.23
CA ASP A 268 11.74 -11.69 -32.49
C ASP A 268 10.23 -11.42 -32.49
N PHE A 269 9.73 -10.83 -31.43
CA PHE A 269 8.33 -10.43 -31.31
C PHE A 269 8.23 -9.05 -30.67
N VAL A 270 7.12 -8.37 -30.95
CA VAL A 270 6.77 -7.10 -30.33
C VAL A 270 5.31 -7.18 -29.92
N VAL A 271 5.04 -6.84 -28.66
CA VAL A 271 3.70 -6.63 -28.12
C VAL A 271 3.67 -5.22 -27.54
N GLU A 272 2.71 -4.42 -27.99
CA GLU A 272 2.46 -3.07 -27.52
C GLU A 272 1.35 -3.10 -26.47
N PHE A 273 1.58 -2.42 -25.36
CA PHE A 273 0.62 -2.33 -24.25
C PHE A 273 0.22 -0.88 -24.07
N GLU A 274 -1.09 -0.60 -24.03
CA GLU A 274 -1.62 0.75 -23.78
C GLU A 274 -2.31 0.80 -22.42
N PHE A 275 -1.97 1.83 -21.65
CA PHE A 275 -2.52 2.10 -20.34
C PHE A 275 -3.35 3.39 -20.40
N GLU A 276 -4.41 3.46 -19.58
CA GLU A 276 -5.20 4.68 -19.45
C GLU A 276 -4.36 5.86 -18.96
N ALA A 277 -4.46 6.99 -19.66
CA ALA A 277 -3.69 8.18 -19.33
C ALA A 277 -4.27 8.88 -18.11
N THR A 278 -3.42 9.15 -17.11
CA THR A 278 -3.78 9.99 -15.97
C THR A 278 -2.99 11.29 -16.01
N PRO A 279 -3.61 12.47 -15.83
CA PRO A 279 -2.87 13.72 -15.79
C PRO A 279 -1.98 13.78 -14.54
N ASN A 280 -0.87 14.52 -14.62
CA ASN A 280 0.07 14.79 -13.50
C ASN A 280 0.91 13.59 -13.02
N ILE A 281 1.25 12.66 -13.91
CA ILE A 281 2.21 11.59 -13.61
C ILE A 281 3.63 12.16 -13.59
N GLN A 282 4.37 11.92 -12.49
CA GLN A 282 5.76 12.37 -12.32
C GLN A 282 6.78 11.22 -12.51
N GLU A 283 6.36 9.98 -12.29
CA GLU A 283 7.20 8.79 -12.40
C GLU A 283 6.33 7.60 -12.85
N LEU A 284 6.92 6.70 -13.64
CA LEU A 284 6.29 5.46 -14.09
C LEU A 284 7.17 4.28 -13.64
N LYS A 285 6.58 3.35 -12.88
CA LYS A 285 7.17 2.05 -12.56
C LYS A 285 6.41 0.99 -13.33
N LEU A 286 7.11 0.24 -14.18
CA LEU A 286 6.56 -0.94 -14.87
C LEU A 286 7.05 -2.19 -14.15
N THR A 287 6.09 -2.98 -13.65
CA THR A 287 6.34 -4.32 -13.13
C THR A 287 5.77 -5.33 -14.13
N ALA A 288 6.57 -6.34 -14.51
CA ALA A 288 6.13 -7.37 -15.43
C ALA A 288 6.72 -8.72 -15.02
N ASN A 289 5.85 -9.72 -14.88
CA ASN A 289 6.24 -11.10 -14.71
C ASN A 289 6.23 -11.78 -16.08
N THR A 290 7.31 -12.49 -16.45
CA THR A 290 7.43 -13.09 -17.78
C THR A 290 7.99 -14.51 -17.73
N ARG A 291 7.39 -15.41 -18.50
CA ARG A 291 7.84 -16.81 -18.61
C ARG A 291 8.37 -17.14 -20.00
N GLY A 292 9.44 -17.94 -20.07
CA GLY A 292 9.95 -18.58 -21.29
C GLY A 292 11.48 -18.71 -21.29
N LEU A 293 12.11 -18.70 -22.47
CA LEU A 293 13.54 -19.03 -22.59
C LEU A 293 14.42 -18.10 -21.77
N ALA A 294 15.43 -18.68 -21.12
CA ALA A 294 16.37 -17.93 -20.30
C ALA A 294 17.22 -16.97 -21.15
N LYS A 295 17.61 -15.85 -20.52
CA LYS A 295 18.41 -14.80 -21.16
C LYS A 295 19.84 -15.23 -21.48
N THR A 296 20.47 -16.02 -20.60
CA THR A 296 21.93 -16.25 -20.63
C THR A 296 22.37 -17.71 -20.59
N THR A 297 21.43 -18.66 -20.43
CA THR A 297 21.78 -20.05 -20.11
C THR A 297 20.91 -21.02 -20.92
N GLY A 298 21.54 -21.96 -21.61
CA GLY A 298 20.85 -22.91 -22.51
C GLY A 298 20.90 -22.49 -23.99
N ASN A 299 20.46 -23.37 -24.89
CA ASN A 299 20.22 -23.07 -26.30
C ASN A 299 18.88 -23.73 -26.69
N PRO A 300 17.86 -22.96 -27.10
CA PRO A 300 17.86 -21.51 -27.40
C PRO A 300 17.79 -20.58 -26.16
N THR A 301 18.14 -19.30 -26.36
CA THR A 301 17.98 -18.20 -25.37
C THR A 301 17.06 -17.11 -25.92
N GLN A 302 16.50 -16.27 -25.03
CA GLN A 302 15.65 -15.13 -25.42
C GLN A 302 15.88 -13.94 -24.49
N THR A 303 16.00 -12.73 -25.04
CA THR A 303 16.04 -11.48 -24.27
C THR A 303 14.73 -10.73 -24.44
N ARG A 304 14.16 -10.26 -23.34
CA ARG A 304 12.94 -9.43 -23.32
C ARG A 304 13.31 -8.04 -22.84
N ILE A 305 12.81 -7.03 -23.54
CA ILE A 305 13.08 -5.62 -23.27
C ILE A 305 11.74 -4.91 -23.22
N PHE A 306 11.49 -4.18 -22.14
CA PHE A 306 10.34 -3.29 -22.03
C PHE A 306 10.79 -1.87 -22.33
N GLN A 307 10.02 -1.18 -23.16
CA GLN A 307 10.30 0.19 -23.59
C GLN A 307 9.02 1.01 -23.47
N ILE A 308 9.15 2.27 -23.06
CA ILE A 308 8.05 3.23 -23.08
C ILE A 308 8.15 4.03 -24.38
N PHE A 309 7.03 4.13 -25.10
CA PHE A 309 6.90 5.02 -26.24
C PHE A 309 6.76 6.46 -25.74
N ASN A 310 7.58 7.37 -26.27
CA ASN A 310 7.57 8.81 -26.00
C ASN A 310 7.44 9.57 -27.32
#